data_AF-A0A821USG2-F1
#
_entry.id   AF-A0A821USG2-F1
#
_cell.length_a   1.000
_cell.length_b   1.000
_cell.length_c   1.000
_cell.angle_alpha   90.00
_cell.angle_beta   90.00
_cell.angle_gamma   90.00
#
_symmetry.space_group_name_H-M   'P 1'
#
loop_
_entity.id
_entity.type
_entity.pdbx_description
1 polymer ?
#
loop_
_entity_poly.entity_id
_entity_poly.type
_entity_poly.pdbx_seq_one_letter_code
_entity_poly.pdbx_strand_id
1 'polypeptide(L)'
;MQRSLRCHSTFAYLAFLSLSNGLLSLVHFSKWMFNYYFNVSFESFLLTCRLNRFLSDFLTHFSLFTLVCVNIDRARTVTKNHPNRKYSKSKFQLILMKEILVASILCAFHFHWIIKYGSE
;
A
#
# COMPACT_ATOMS: atom_id res chain seq x y z
N MET A 1 -12.45 21.20 16.75
CA MET A 1 -12.10 21.30 15.31
C MET A 1 -11.55 20.00 14.67
N GLN A 2 -11.32 18.89 15.40
CA GLN A 2 -10.72 17.65 14.84
C GLN A 2 -11.66 16.75 14.01
N ARG A 3 -12.99 16.88 14.11
CA ARG A 3 -13.94 15.97 13.42
C ARG A 3 -14.05 16.19 11.91
N SER A 4 -13.56 17.30 11.36
CA SER A 4 -13.77 17.67 9.95
C SER A 4 -12.91 16.84 8.98
N LEU A 5 -11.70 16.44 9.38
CA LEU A 5 -10.75 15.71 8.52
C LEU A 5 -11.20 14.27 8.20
N ARG A 6 -11.99 13.64 9.08
CA ARG A 6 -12.49 12.25 8.92
C ARG A 6 -13.52 12.08 7.80
N CYS A 7 -14.02 13.16 7.21
CA CYS A 7 -15.15 13.13 6.26
C CYS A 7 -14.75 13.33 4.78
N HIS A 8 -13.46 13.21 4.43
CA HIS A 8 -12.98 13.31 3.04
C HIS A 8 -12.50 11.97 2.49
N SER A 9 -12.91 11.60 1.28
CA SER A 9 -12.38 10.43 0.52
C SER A 9 -10.86 10.38 0.53
N THR A 10 -10.24 11.54 0.37
CA THR A 10 -8.79 11.71 0.35
C THR A 10 -8.16 11.23 1.65
N PHE A 11 -8.84 11.36 2.81
CA PHE A 11 -8.33 10.85 4.08
C PHE A 11 -8.28 9.31 4.11
N ALA A 12 -9.25 8.63 3.50
CA ALA A 12 -9.26 7.16 3.42
C ALA A 12 -8.07 6.66 2.58
N TYR A 13 -7.89 7.22 1.39
CA TYR A 13 -6.73 6.88 0.55
C TYR A 13 -5.40 7.25 1.22
N LEU A 14 -5.32 8.39 1.91
CA LEU A 14 -4.11 8.76 2.67
C LEU A 14 -3.84 7.81 3.84
N ALA A 15 -4.88 7.26 4.48
CA ALA A 15 -4.71 6.26 5.52
C ALA A 15 -4.13 4.96 4.95
N PHE A 16 -4.65 4.47 3.81
CA PHE A 16 -4.06 3.31 3.12
C PHE A 16 -2.62 3.57 2.70
N LEU A 17 -2.34 4.75 2.12
CA LEU A 17 -0.98 5.14 1.73
C LEU A 17 -0.04 5.17 2.94
N SER A 18 -0.47 5.73 4.07
CA SER A 18 0.33 5.75 5.30
C SER A 18 0.55 4.36 5.88
N LEU A 19 -0.44 3.47 5.79
CA LEU A 19 -0.33 2.10 6.27
C LEU A 19 0.65 1.30 5.42
N SER A 20 0.56 1.41 4.09
CA SER A 20 1.46 0.70 3.17
C SER A 20 2.89 1.20 3.28
N ASN A 21 3.10 2.51 3.40
CA ASN A 21 4.43 3.08 3.62
C ASN A 21 4.97 2.72 5.02
N GLY A 22 4.12 2.68 6.04
CA GLY A 22 4.49 2.23 7.38
C GLY A 22 4.92 0.76 7.42
N LEU A 23 4.19 -0.12 6.73
CA LEU A 23 4.56 -1.52 6.56
C LEU A 23 5.87 -1.67 5.77
N LEU A 24 6.07 -0.88 4.72
CA LEU A 24 7.31 -0.90 3.94
C LEU A 24 8.50 -0.48 4.82
N SER A 25 8.35 0.58 5.61
CA SER A 25 9.36 0.99 6.59
C SER A 25 9.62 -0.09 7.63
N LEU A 26 8.60 -0.81 8.08
CA LEU A 26 8.75 -1.92 9.03
C LEU A 26 9.56 -3.07 8.42
N VAL A 27 9.33 -3.39 7.15
CA VAL A 27 10.07 -4.42 6.41
C VAL A 27 11.54 -4.03 6.24
N HIS A 28 11.83 -2.77 5.90
CA HIS A 28 13.21 -2.29 5.82
C HIS A 28 13.89 -2.25 7.19
N PHE A 29 13.17 -1.79 8.21
CA PHE A 29 13.67 -1.73 9.58
C PHE A 29 13.97 -3.13 10.12
N SER A 30 13.12 -4.12 9.87
CA SER A 30 13.38 -5.51 10.28
C SER A 30 14.64 -6.05 9.61
N LYS A 31 14.78 -5.87 8.29
CA LYS A 31 16.01 -6.26 7.57
C LYS A 31 17.26 -5.61 8.19
N TRP A 32 17.19 -4.32 8.50
CA TRP A 32 18.30 -3.58 9.13
C TRP A 32 18.62 -4.11 10.53
N MET A 33 17.60 -4.30 11.37
CA MET A 33 17.74 -4.83 12.73
C MET A 33 18.40 -6.21 12.74
N PHE A 34 17.95 -7.13 11.88
CA PHE A 34 18.52 -8.48 11.83
C PHE A 34 19.97 -8.48 11.36
N ASN A 35 20.31 -7.65 10.38
CA ASN A 35 21.68 -7.52 9.92
C ASN A 35 22.58 -6.92 11.03
N TYR A 36 22.10 -5.88 11.72
CA TYR A 36 22.90 -5.17 12.72
C TYR A 36 23.10 -5.98 14.02
N TYR A 37 22.04 -6.61 14.54
CA TYR A 37 22.09 -7.28 15.84
C TYR A 37 22.46 -8.76 15.77
N PHE A 38 22.04 -9.46 14.71
CA PHE A 38 22.25 -10.90 14.59
C PHE A 38 23.31 -11.25 13.56
N ASN A 39 23.84 -10.26 12.82
CA ASN A 39 24.77 -10.46 11.70
C ASN A 39 24.23 -11.46 10.66
N VAL A 40 22.90 -11.58 10.58
CA VAL A 40 22.19 -12.45 9.65
C VAL A 40 21.85 -11.63 8.42
N SER A 41 22.50 -11.93 7.30
CA SER A 41 22.06 -11.41 6.02
C SER A 41 20.78 -12.15 5.60
N PHE A 42 19.74 -11.39 5.27
CA PHE A 42 18.50 -11.95 4.72
C PHE A 42 18.74 -12.72 3.41
N GLU A 43 19.84 -12.40 2.71
CA GLU A 43 20.27 -13.09 1.50
C GLU A 43 20.73 -14.53 1.77
N SER A 44 21.12 -14.84 3.01
CA SER A 44 21.53 -16.18 3.42
C SER A 44 20.38 -17.20 3.44
N PHE A 45 19.13 -16.73 3.49
CA PHE A 45 17.94 -17.59 3.49
C PHE A 45 17.05 -17.28 2.28
N LEU A 46 16.98 -18.22 1.33
CA LEU A 46 16.19 -18.11 0.10
C LEU A 46 14.72 -17.70 0.36
N LEU A 47 14.07 -18.33 1.33
CA LEU A 47 12.69 -18.03 1.69
C LEU A 47 12.52 -16.60 2.21
N THR A 48 13.39 -16.19 3.14
CA THR A 48 13.32 -14.86 3.77
C THR A 48 13.63 -13.75 2.74
N CYS A 49 14.62 -13.97 1.87
CA CYS A 49 14.94 -13.06 0.77
C CYS A 49 13.75 -12.89 -0.20
N ARG A 50 13.11 -14.00 -0.60
CA ARG A 50 11.96 -13.98 -1.51
C ARG A 50 10.74 -13.31 -0.89
N LEU A 51 10.43 -13.60 0.38
CA LEU A 51 9.34 -12.93 1.11
C LEU A 51 9.62 -11.44 1.28
N ASN A 52 10.86 -11.06 1.59
CA ASN A 52 11.22 -9.65 1.72
C ASN A 52 11.06 -8.91 0.38
N ARG A 53 11.52 -9.51 -0.73
CA ARG A 53 11.35 -8.95 -2.07
C ARG A 53 9.88 -8.85 -2.47
N PHE A 54 9.09 -9.90 -2.20
CA PHE A 54 7.64 -9.88 -2.39
C PHE A 54 6.99 -8.70 -1.67
N LEU A 55 7.25 -8.56 -0.36
CA LEU A 55 6.64 -7.54 0.46
C LEU A 55 7.06 -6.14 0.02
N SER A 56 8.35 -5.93 -0.26
CA SER A 56 8.84 -4.64 -0.76
C SER A 56 8.22 -4.26 -2.09
N ASP A 57 8.21 -5.17 -3.07
CA ASP A 57 7.66 -4.90 -4.41
C ASP A 57 6.14 -4.69 -4.34
N PHE A 58 5.43 -5.55 -3.61
CA PHE A 58 3.99 -5.45 -3.42
C PHE A 58 3.58 -4.13 -2.76
N LEU A 59 4.21 -3.78 -1.63
CA LEU A 59 3.88 -2.56 -0.88
C LEU A 59 4.21 -1.30 -1.68
N THR A 60 5.27 -1.35 -2.50
CA THR A 60 5.67 -0.23 -3.37
C THR A 60 4.68 -0.03 -4.52
N HIS A 61 4.28 -1.11 -5.21
CA HIS A 61 3.28 -0.99 -6.27
C HIS A 61 1.91 -0.59 -5.73
N PHE A 62 1.54 -1.12 -4.56
CA PHE A 62 0.30 -0.75 -3.90
C PHE A 62 0.30 0.73 -3.49
N SER A 63 1.38 1.23 -2.87
CA SER A 63 1.48 2.64 -2.48
C SER A 63 1.44 3.59 -3.68
N LEU A 64 2.13 3.23 -4.78
CA LEU A 64 2.09 3.98 -6.04
C LEU A 64 0.67 4.04 -6.62
N PHE A 65 -0.04 2.91 -6.64
CA PHE A 65 -1.42 2.86 -7.12
C PHE A 65 -2.34 3.74 -6.28
N THR A 66 -2.29 3.61 -4.95
CA THR A 66 -3.09 4.44 -4.04
C THR A 66 -2.79 5.93 -4.25
N LEU A 67 -1.53 6.30 -4.52
CA LEU A 67 -1.12 7.68 -4.79
C LEU A 67 -1.70 8.21 -6.12
N VAL A 68 -1.72 7.39 -7.17
CA VAL A 68 -2.40 7.71 -8.43
C VAL A 68 -3.90 7.95 -8.19
N CYS A 69 -4.55 7.09 -7.40
CA CYS A 69 -5.96 7.27 -7.04
C CYS A 69 -6.22 8.58 -6.28
N VAL A 70 -5.34 8.96 -5.33
CA VAL A 70 -5.41 10.26 -4.64
C VAL A 70 -5.32 11.42 -5.62
N ASN A 71 -4.38 11.37 -6.56
CA ASN A 71 -4.18 12.43 -7.55
C ASN A 71 -5.40 12.59 -8.47
N ILE A 72 -5.99 11.46 -8.92
CA ILE A 72 -7.22 11.48 -9.72
C ILE A 72 -8.40 12.04 -8.91
N ASP A 73 -8.55 11.66 -7.63
CA ASP A 73 -9.61 12.17 -6.75
C ASP A 73 -9.49 13.69 -6.54
N ARG A 74 -8.26 14.19 -6.33
CA ARG A 74 -7.97 15.62 -6.23
C ARG A 74 -8.25 16.36 -7.55
N ALA A 75 -7.77 15.84 -8.68
CA ALA A 75 -8.01 16.45 -9.98
C ALA A 75 -9.51 16.58 -10.27
N ARG A 76 -10.29 15.52 -10.02
CA ARG A 76 -11.76 15.55 -10.17
C ARG A 76 -12.44 16.58 -9.27
N THR A 77 -11.94 16.73 -8.04
CA THR A 77 -12.48 17.71 -7.08
C THR A 77 -12.23 19.14 -7.54
N VAL A 78 -11.04 19.42 -8.08
CA VAL A 78 -10.67 20.73 -8.64
C VAL A 78 -11.47 21.04 -9.91
N THR A 79 -11.56 20.09 -10.86
CA THR A 79 -12.26 20.31 -12.14
C THR A 79 -13.77 20.54 -11.97
N LYS A 80 -14.41 19.91 -10.99
CA LYS A 80 -15.87 20.02 -10.78
C LYS A 80 -16.31 21.18 -9.87
N ASN A 81 -15.39 22.00 -9.34
CA ASN A 81 -15.69 23.10 -8.40
C ASN A 81 -16.70 22.69 -7.31
N HIS A 82 -16.60 21.45 -6.82
CA HIS A 82 -17.49 20.92 -5.78
C HIS A 82 -16.70 20.72 -4.48
N PRO A 83 -16.29 21.80 -3.79
CA PRO A 83 -15.72 21.67 -2.47
C PRO A 83 -16.84 21.19 -1.53
N ASN A 84 -16.52 20.27 -0.62
CA ASN A 84 -17.38 19.94 0.53
C ASN A 84 -18.74 19.27 0.27
N ARG A 85 -18.76 18.07 -0.33
CA ARG A 85 -19.79 17.10 0.06
C ARG A 85 -19.26 16.19 1.17
N LYS A 86 -19.86 16.30 2.38
CA LYS A 86 -19.66 15.33 3.48
C LYS A 86 -19.91 13.93 2.92
N TYR A 87 -18.91 13.05 3.06
CA TYR A 87 -18.99 11.70 2.51
C TYR A 87 -19.99 10.81 3.28
N SER A 88 -20.83 10.08 2.55
CA SER A 88 -21.67 9.00 3.11
C SER A 88 -20.79 7.77 3.39
N LYS A 89 -21.04 7.07 4.51
CA LYS A 89 -20.35 5.82 4.91
C LYS A 89 -20.26 4.79 3.76
N SER A 90 -21.27 4.76 2.88
CA SER A 90 -21.33 3.88 1.69
C SER A 90 -20.13 4.02 0.74
N LYS A 91 -19.57 5.22 0.61
CA LYS A 91 -18.43 5.47 -0.29
C LYS A 91 -17.09 5.05 0.30
N PHE A 92 -16.94 5.04 1.63
CA PHE A 92 -15.72 4.53 2.27
C PHE A 92 -15.58 3.01 2.04
N GLN A 93 -16.69 2.26 2.20
CA GLN A 93 -16.72 0.84 1.88
C GLN A 93 -16.38 0.59 0.41
N LEU A 94 -16.84 1.46 -0.50
CA LEU A 94 -16.51 1.33 -1.92
C LEU A 94 -15.03 1.56 -2.21
N ILE A 95 -14.37 2.50 -1.53
CA ILE A 95 -12.92 2.71 -1.61
C ILE A 95 -12.18 1.50 -1.04
N LEU A 96 -12.59 1.02 0.15
CA LEU A 96 -12.03 -0.18 0.78
C LEU A 96 -12.11 -1.39 -0.16
N MET A 97 -13.27 -1.65 -0.76
CA MET A 97 -13.45 -2.78 -1.69
C MET A 97 -12.59 -2.65 -2.94
N LYS A 98 -12.39 -1.42 -3.45
CA LYS A 98 -11.49 -1.17 -4.57
C LYS A 98 -10.03 -1.42 -4.21
N GLU A 99 -9.57 -0.90 -3.08
CA GLU A 99 -8.20 -1.13 -2.60
C GLU A 99 -7.96 -2.62 -2.31
N ILE A 100 -8.93 -3.34 -1.73
CA ILE A 100 -8.85 -4.79 -1.53
C ILE A 100 -8.76 -5.53 -2.87
N LEU A 101 -9.58 -5.16 -3.86
CA LEU A 101 -9.53 -5.77 -5.18
C LEU A 101 -8.16 -5.58 -5.84
N VAL A 102 -7.61 -4.36 -5.77
CA VAL A 102 -6.29 -4.03 -6.32
C VAL A 102 -5.19 -4.78 -5.57
N ALA A 103 -5.25 -4.82 -4.24
CA ALA A 103 -4.34 -5.62 -3.42
C ALA A 103 -4.40 -7.10 -3.82
N SER A 104 -5.57 -7.65 -4.07
CA SER A 104 -5.74 -9.05 -4.48
C SER A 104 -5.10 -9.33 -5.85
N ILE A 105 -5.30 -8.42 -6.82
CA ILE A 105 -4.69 -8.52 -8.16
C ILE A 105 -3.16 -8.42 -8.07
N LEU A 106 -2.65 -7.44 -7.31
CA LEU A 106 -1.20 -7.26 -7.12
C LEU A 106 -0.59 -8.45 -6.38
N CYS A 107 -1.26 -8.99 -5.36
CA CYS A 107 -0.85 -10.21 -4.69
C CYS A 107 -0.75 -11.36 -5.69
N ALA A 108 -1.79 -11.63 -6.47
CA ALA A 108 -1.77 -12.70 -7.47
C ALA A 108 -0.65 -12.52 -8.51
N PHE A 109 -0.43 -11.29 -8.98
CA PHE A 109 0.63 -10.96 -9.93
C PHE A 109 2.03 -11.24 -9.35
N HIS A 110 2.30 -10.76 -8.13
CA HIS A 110 3.59 -10.97 -7.47
C HIS A 110 3.80 -12.42 -7.01
N PHE A 111 2.76 -13.13 -6.59
CA PHE A 111 2.82 -14.56 -6.30
C PHE A 111 3.14 -15.38 -7.55
N HIS A 112 2.47 -15.09 -8.68
CA HIS A 112 2.77 -15.73 -9.95
C HIS A 112 4.23 -15.50 -10.37
N TRP A 113 4.75 -14.28 -10.16
CA TRP A 113 6.14 -13.96 -10.47
C TRP A 113 7.12 -14.76 -9.60
N ILE A 114 6.85 -14.91 -8.30
CA ILE A 114 7.68 -15.71 -7.38
C ILE A 114 7.65 -17.19 -7.73
N ILE A 115 6.49 -17.74 -8.09
CA ILE A 115 6.37 -19.15 -8.46
C ILE A 115 7.12 -19.41 -9.78
N LYS A 116 6.96 -18.50 -10.76
CA LYS A 116 7.54 -18.64 -12.10
C LYS A 116 9.06 -18.43 -12.15
N TYR A 117 9.60 -17.47 -11.39
CA TYR A 117 11.02 -17.13 -11.40
C TYR A 117 11.78 -17.57 -10.14
N GLY A 118 11.10 -18.24 -9.20
CA GLY A 118 11.71 -18.79 -7.99
C GLY A 118 11.93 -20.30 -8.03
N SER A 119 11.67 -20.98 -9.15
CA SER A 119 11.92 -22.42 -9.30
C SER A 119 13.24 -22.76 -10.01
N GLU A 120 14.00 -21.74 -10.41
CA GLU A 120 15.43 -21.85 -10.77
C GLU A 120 16.31 -21.69 -9.52
#